data_AF-A0A5P9NZX4-F1
#
_entry.id   AF-A0A5P9NZX4-F1
#
_cell.length_a   1.000
_cell.length_b   1.000
_cell.length_c   1.000
_cell.angle_alpha   90.00
_cell.angle_beta   90.00
_cell.angle_gamma   90.00
#
_symmetry.space_group_name_H-M   'P 1'
#
loop_
_entity.id
_entity.type
_entity.pdbx_description
1 polymer ?
#
loop_
_entity_poly.entity_id
_entity_poly.type
_entity_poly.pdbx_seq_one_letter_code
_entity_poly.pdbx_strand_id
1 'polypeptide(L)'
;MDLRTAAAYRPTKPELAVFVSGVTSMGLEILAVRIIAPQFGSHIYTVGGILTVVLAALSLGYWQGGKRARGATNREMSWLLLATALYVAVVIYASELLLIQTSTLALPPRYAALPSAIILFGPPTYLLGFISPYAAELSQKVGVGEASGHVYALGTIGSILGSAATTFVLIPAMSIDTIALLFGVILVGTAVALTLPSLPRKPTLASVAVVLLLVAATGAGPIAYDHRGDVVYQTQTAYQELEIVDDGDTRIMYLDGARHSAIDLEDPDRHVFEYTRYFHLPMLMTEDVDDVDRVLFIGGGGYVGPQDFEDHYDVTVDVVEIDPGVTTAAEDYFGLEESETMTSHTSDGRQFLQNTDETYDVIILDAYKQDQVPFHLTTVEFMTLVSDRLTDDGVFYANVIAAPNGPASEFYHAQQRTMDQAFPDTYSFRTSESNDIQNIQIVATNHETGFSEADLAARNDGRDLSVDLSEAVDNYMPASDDNDAPILRDDRGEVDSLLDPMLGQRYVVEETEDGSGSSEPPPQSLGGEPLTATLRATDAETPRAVSPAAR
;
A
#
# COMPACT_ATOMS: atom_id res chain seq x y z
N MET A 1 21.41 -36.53 -14.63
CA MET A 1 20.18 -37.13 -15.18
C MET A 1 20.24 -36.93 -16.68
N ASP A 2 20.26 -38.01 -17.47
CA ASP A 2 20.40 -37.93 -18.93
C ASP A 2 19.18 -37.20 -19.52
N LEU A 3 19.36 -36.28 -20.48
CA LEU A 3 18.27 -35.47 -21.07
C LEU A 3 17.14 -36.33 -21.66
N ARG A 4 17.45 -37.58 -22.04
CA ARG A 4 16.47 -38.57 -22.52
C ARG A 4 15.64 -39.20 -21.40
N THR A 5 16.14 -39.25 -20.17
CA THR A 5 15.41 -39.80 -19.01
C THR A 5 14.42 -38.79 -18.42
N ALA A 6 14.67 -37.48 -18.57
CA ALA A 6 13.74 -36.42 -18.16
C ALA A 6 12.44 -36.42 -19.00
N ALA A 7 12.54 -36.68 -20.31
CA ALA A 7 11.39 -36.69 -21.22
C ALA A 7 10.42 -37.88 -21.03
N ALA A 8 10.81 -38.91 -20.28
CA ALA A 8 10.00 -40.10 -20.00
C ALA A 8 9.46 -40.14 -18.55
N TYR A 9 9.77 -39.13 -17.73
CA TYR A 9 9.32 -39.08 -16.34
C TYR A 9 7.81 -38.77 -16.28
N ARG A 10 7.04 -39.69 -15.70
CA ARG A 10 5.63 -39.47 -15.40
C ARG A 10 5.51 -39.25 -13.89
N PRO A 11 5.13 -38.04 -13.43
CA PRO A 11 4.97 -37.80 -12.01
C PRO A 11 3.88 -38.73 -11.47
N THR A 12 4.18 -39.35 -10.33
CA THR A 12 3.21 -40.10 -9.55
C THR A 12 2.14 -39.15 -9.00
N LYS A 13 1.01 -39.70 -8.58
CA LYS A 13 -0.08 -38.91 -7.99
C LYS A 13 0.37 -38.07 -6.78
N PRO A 14 1.11 -38.62 -5.79
CA PRO A 14 1.62 -37.81 -4.69
C PRO A 14 2.57 -36.71 -5.14
N GLU A 15 3.45 -36.99 -6.11
CA GLU A 15 4.37 -36.00 -6.68
C GLU A 15 3.59 -34.84 -7.34
N LEU A 16 2.55 -35.14 -8.13
CA LEU A 16 1.68 -34.11 -8.72
C LEU A 16 1.01 -33.24 -7.65
N ALA A 17 0.47 -33.86 -6.58
CA ALA A 17 -0.15 -33.12 -5.49
C ALA A 17 0.82 -32.17 -4.80
N VAL A 18 2.05 -32.64 -4.54
CA VAL A 18 3.12 -31.83 -3.92
C VAL A 18 3.49 -30.65 -4.80
N PHE A 19 3.75 -30.89 -6.08
CA PHE A 19 4.08 -29.84 -7.03
C PHE A 19 3.00 -28.76 -7.08
N VAL A 20 1.74 -29.16 -7.26
CA VAL A 20 0.61 -28.23 -7.30
C VAL A 20 0.42 -27.51 -5.97
N SER A 21 0.56 -28.20 -4.84
CA SER A 21 0.45 -27.57 -3.53
C SER A 21 1.48 -26.46 -3.34
N GLY A 22 2.72 -26.66 -3.79
CA GLY A 22 3.77 -25.65 -3.77
C GLY A 22 3.48 -24.46 -4.67
N VAL A 23 2.99 -24.70 -5.90
CA VAL A 23 2.55 -23.63 -6.82
C VAL A 23 1.46 -22.78 -6.16
N THR A 24 0.43 -23.42 -5.63
CA THR A 24 -0.74 -22.73 -5.08
C THR A 24 -0.46 -22.08 -3.73
N SER A 25 0.41 -22.66 -2.88
CA SER A 25 0.71 -22.06 -1.57
C SER A 25 1.45 -20.74 -1.73
N MET A 26 2.48 -20.70 -2.58
CA MET A 26 3.20 -19.45 -2.84
C MET A 26 2.39 -18.49 -3.68
N GLY A 27 1.60 -18.98 -4.64
CA GLY A 27 0.68 -18.13 -5.39
C GLY A 27 -0.31 -17.41 -4.47
N LEU A 28 -0.95 -18.14 -3.55
CA LEU A 28 -1.85 -17.56 -2.55
C LEU A 28 -1.14 -16.60 -1.58
N GLU A 29 0.12 -16.84 -1.23
CA GLU A 29 0.93 -15.91 -0.41
C GLU A 29 1.18 -14.59 -1.14
N ILE A 30 1.50 -14.63 -2.43
CA ILE A 30 1.64 -13.43 -3.25
C ILE A 30 0.31 -12.69 -3.39
N LEU A 31 -0.81 -13.42 -3.58
CA LEU A 31 -2.14 -12.81 -3.60
C LEU A 31 -2.52 -12.22 -2.24
N ALA A 32 -2.08 -12.80 -1.13
CA ALA A 32 -2.35 -12.27 0.21
C ALA A 32 -1.79 -10.87 0.40
N VAL A 33 -0.59 -10.61 -0.10
CA VAL A 33 0.00 -9.26 -0.08
C VAL A 33 -0.88 -8.28 -0.86
N ARG A 34 -1.36 -8.69 -2.03
CA ARG A 34 -2.20 -7.83 -2.90
C ARG A 34 -3.62 -7.62 -2.39
N ILE A 35 -4.20 -8.61 -1.72
CA ILE A 35 -5.56 -8.51 -1.15
C ILE A 35 -5.55 -7.71 0.16
N ILE A 36 -4.48 -7.79 0.95
CA ILE A 36 -4.42 -7.14 2.27
C ILE A 36 -3.83 -5.73 2.19
N ALA A 37 -2.92 -5.47 1.24
CA ALA A 37 -2.26 -4.17 1.11
C ALA A 37 -3.22 -2.98 0.96
N PRO A 38 -4.32 -3.05 0.16
CA PRO A 38 -5.24 -1.92 0.05
C PRO A 38 -5.79 -1.47 1.41
N GLN A 39 -6.12 -2.40 2.31
CA GLN A 39 -6.71 -2.05 3.60
C GLN A 39 -5.68 -1.65 4.69
N PHE A 40 -4.47 -2.20 4.65
CA PHE A 40 -3.49 -2.12 5.76
C PHE A 40 -2.09 -1.65 5.34
N GLY A 41 -1.94 -1.27 4.08
CA GLY A 41 -0.71 -0.87 3.45
C GLY A 41 0.34 -1.94 3.22
N SER A 42 1.39 -1.53 2.51
CA SER A 42 2.46 -2.42 2.04
C SER A 42 3.74 -2.36 2.87
N HIS A 43 3.68 -1.79 4.08
CA HIS A 43 4.82 -1.64 4.97
C HIS A 43 5.42 -2.98 5.40
N ILE A 44 6.65 -2.95 5.92
CA ILE A 44 7.40 -4.14 6.37
C ILE A 44 6.63 -5.01 7.36
N TYR A 45 5.75 -4.42 8.18
CA TYR A 45 4.94 -5.14 9.16
C TYR A 45 3.79 -5.93 8.53
N THR A 46 3.12 -5.38 7.52
CA THR A 46 2.02 -6.06 6.82
C THR A 46 2.57 -7.25 6.03
N VAL A 47 3.60 -7.02 5.21
CA VAL A 47 4.24 -8.09 4.43
C VAL A 47 4.87 -9.13 5.37
N GLY A 48 5.63 -8.70 6.38
CA GLY A 48 6.23 -9.59 7.37
C GLY A 48 5.20 -10.39 8.18
N GLY A 49 4.06 -9.78 8.49
CA GLY A 49 2.92 -10.42 9.15
C GLY A 49 2.29 -11.52 8.30
N ILE A 50 2.05 -11.26 7.02
CA ILE A 50 1.54 -12.24 6.06
C ILE A 50 2.48 -13.45 5.96
N LEU A 51 3.78 -13.20 5.74
CA LEU A 51 4.81 -14.25 5.69
C LEU A 51 4.80 -15.09 6.98
N THR A 52 4.72 -14.42 8.14
CA THR A 52 4.66 -15.08 9.45
C THR A 52 3.46 -16.01 9.56
N VAL A 53 2.27 -15.54 9.16
CA VAL A 53 1.03 -16.33 9.20
C VAL A 53 1.12 -17.53 8.26
N VAL A 54 1.57 -17.34 7.02
CA VAL A 54 1.71 -18.39 6.01
C VAL A 54 2.70 -19.46 6.49
N LEU A 55 3.88 -19.06 6.95
CA LEU A 55 4.90 -19.99 7.45
C LEU A 55 4.44 -20.72 8.72
N ALA A 56 3.75 -20.04 9.65
CA ALA A 56 3.18 -20.66 10.83
C ALA A 56 2.10 -21.69 10.48
N ALA A 57 1.21 -21.36 9.54
CA ALA A 57 0.16 -22.24 9.06
C ALA A 57 0.75 -23.47 8.35
N LEU A 58 1.72 -23.29 7.45
CA LEU A 58 2.45 -24.39 6.80
C LEU A 58 3.13 -25.28 7.84
N SER A 59 3.86 -24.69 8.79
CA SER A 59 4.57 -25.42 9.85
C SER A 59 3.60 -26.28 10.69
N LEU A 60 2.47 -25.70 11.09
CA LEU A 60 1.42 -26.43 11.82
C LEU A 60 0.80 -27.55 10.96
N GLY A 61 0.62 -27.29 9.66
CA GLY A 61 0.17 -28.26 8.67
C GLY A 61 1.16 -29.42 8.50
N TYR A 62 2.45 -29.15 8.35
CA TYR A 62 3.51 -30.16 8.25
C TYR A 62 3.57 -31.04 9.49
N TRP A 63 3.53 -30.42 10.67
CA TRP A 63 3.56 -31.14 11.95
C TRP A 63 2.35 -32.04 12.13
N GLN A 64 1.15 -31.53 11.86
CA GLN A 64 -0.09 -32.28 12.03
C GLN A 64 -0.29 -33.34 10.92
N GLY A 65 0.11 -33.01 9.69
CA GLY A 65 0.17 -33.92 8.55
C GLY A 65 1.11 -35.08 8.82
N GLY A 66 2.32 -34.82 9.31
CA GLY A 66 3.29 -35.87 9.68
C GLY A 66 2.77 -36.84 10.74
N LYS A 67 2.05 -36.34 11.76
CA LYS A 67 1.41 -37.21 12.76
C LYS A 67 0.33 -38.12 12.18
N ARG A 68 -0.40 -37.64 11.16
CA ARG A 68 -1.50 -38.38 10.52
C ARG A 68 -1.07 -39.14 9.26
N ALA A 69 0.19 -39.01 8.83
CA ALA A 69 0.68 -39.52 7.56
C ALA A 69 0.53 -41.04 7.43
N ARG A 70 0.64 -41.81 8.51
CA ARG A 70 0.51 -43.29 8.51
C ARG A 70 -0.82 -43.80 7.92
N GLY A 71 -1.87 -42.99 7.97
CA GLY A 71 -3.18 -43.33 7.40
C GLY A 71 -3.40 -42.78 5.99
N ALA A 72 -2.43 -42.06 5.43
CA ALA A 72 -2.60 -41.23 4.25
C ALA A 72 -2.99 -42.04 3.02
N THR A 73 -3.92 -41.47 2.26
CA THR A 73 -4.37 -42.00 0.98
C THR A 73 -4.50 -40.89 -0.06
N ASN A 74 -4.43 -41.25 -1.35
CA ASN A 74 -4.74 -40.32 -2.45
C ASN A 74 -6.13 -39.67 -2.30
N ARG A 75 -7.07 -40.37 -1.64
CA ARG A 75 -8.42 -39.87 -1.39
C ARG A 75 -8.43 -38.77 -0.32
N GLU A 76 -7.64 -38.89 0.74
CA GLU A 76 -7.55 -37.85 1.76
C GLU A 76 -6.82 -36.62 1.23
N MET A 77 -5.74 -36.79 0.45
CA MET A 77 -5.11 -35.68 -0.27
C MET A 77 -6.10 -34.97 -1.21
N SER A 78 -6.93 -35.73 -1.93
CA SER A 78 -8.00 -35.19 -2.77
C SER A 78 -8.99 -34.32 -1.96
N TRP A 79 -9.40 -34.77 -0.77
CA TRP A 79 -10.26 -33.96 0.11
C TRP A 79 -9.57 -32.72 0.67
N LEU A 80 -8.28 -32.79 1.01
CA LEU A 80 -7.51 -31.63 1.45
C LEU A 80 -7.45 -30.57 0.35
N LEU A 81 -7.15 -30.96 -0.89
CA LEU A 81 -7.12 -30.04 -2.04
C LEU A 81 -8.50 -29.43 -2.33
N LEU A 82 -9.59 -30.21 -2.22
CA LEU A 82 -10.95 -29.69 -2.37
C LEU A 82 -11.34 -28.73 -1.24
N ALA A 83 -10.93 -29.01 -0.01
CA ALA A 83 -11.16 -28.11 1.12
C ALA A 83 -10.37 -26.80 0.96
N THR A 84 -9.12 -26.86 0.50
CA THR A 84 -8.35 -25.66 0.14
C THR A 84 -9.05 -24.89 -0.98
N ALA A 85 -9.47 -25.54 -2.06
CA ALA A 85 -10.17 -24.89 -3.18
C ALA A 85 -11.49 -24.24 -2.76
N LEU A 86 -12.25 -24.89 -1.86
CA LEU A 86 -13.45 -24.30 -1.27
C LEU A 86 -13.11 -23.04 -0.46
N TYR A 87 -12.02 -23.07 0.30
CA TYR A 87 -11.57 -21.91 1.05
C TYR A 87 -11.10 -20.76 0.14
N VAL A 88 -10.48 -21.09 -1.01
CA VAL A 88 -10.15 -20.08 -2.03
C VAL A 88 -11.42 -19.37 -2.53
N ALA A 89 -12.55 -20.07 -2.68
CA ALA A 89 -13.82 -19.42 -3.00
C ALA A 89 -14.30 -18.46 -1.89
N VAL A 90 -14.02 -18.77 -0.61
CA VAL A 90 -14.28 -17.87 0.52
C VAL A 90 -13.37 -16.64 0.44
N VAL A 91 -12.09 -16.81 0.09
CA VAL A 91 -11.17 -15.67 -0.08
C VAL A 91 -11.67 -14.74 -1.18
N ILE A 92 -12.10 -15.26 -2.33
CA ILE A 92 -12.64 -14.45 -3.45
C ILE A 92 -13.90 -13.68 -3.01
N TYR A 93 -14.84 -14.36 -2.35
CA TYR A 93 -16.16 -13.78 -2.08
C TYR A 93 -16.23 -12.90 -0.82
N ALA A 94 -15.39 -13.17 0.17
CA ALA A 94 -15.50 -12.58 1.50
C ALA A 94 -14.24 -11.80 1.94
N SER A 95 -13.24 -11.62 1.08
CA SER A 95 -12.04 -10.81 1.36
C SER A 95 -12.41 -9.44 1.89
N GLU A 96 -13.13 -8.63 1.12
CA GLU A 96 -13.49 -7.26 1.48
C GLU A 96 -14.26 -7.17 2.79
N LEU A 97 -15.32 -7.98 2.94
CA LEU A 97 -16.11 -8.00 4.16
C LEU A 97 -15.23 -8.35 5.38
N LEU A 98 -14.33 -9.32 5.25
CA LEU A 98 -13.46 -9.71 6.34
C LEU A 98 -12.40 -8.65 6.62
N LEU A 99 -11.85 -8.00 5.59
CA LEU A 99 -10.90 -6.89 5.73
C LEU A 99 -11.53 -5.74 6.52
N ILE A 100 -12.71 -5.27 6.11
CA ILE A 100 -13.47 -4.21 6.80
C ILE A 100 -13.77 -4.60 8.25
N GLN A 101 -14.25 -5.83 8.49
CA GLN A 101 -14.54 -6.27 9.85
C GLN A 101 -13.28 -6.34 10.71
N THR A 102 -12.16 -6.80 10.16
CA THR A 102 -10.90 -6.88 10.90
C THR A 102 -10.25 -5.52 11.15
N SER A 103 -10.47 -4.53 10.27
CA SER A 103 -9.93 -3.17 10.47
C SER A 103 -10.61 -2.44 11.64
N THR A 104 -11.82 -2.84 12.03
CA THR A 104 -12.49 -2.30 13.23
C THR A 104 -11.91 -2.80 14.56
N LEU A 105 -11.00 -3.79 14.52
CA LEU A 105 -10.35 -4.28 15.74
C LEU A 105 -9.36 -3.24 16.25
N ALA A 106 -9.51 -2.84 17.51
CA ALA A 106 -8.61 -1.91 18.19
C ALA A 106 -7.24 -2.58 18.49
N LEU A 107 -6.43 -2.76 17.45
CA LEU A 107 -5.06 -3.28 17.51
C LEU A 107 -4.07 -2.17 17.18
N PRO A 108 -2.85 -2.21 17.75
CA PRO A 108 -1.78 -1.36 17.26
C PRO A 108 -1.56 -1.60 15.76
N PRO A 109 -1.29 -0.56 14.97
CA PRO A 109 -1.30 -0.65 13.50
C PRO A 109 -0.33 -1.68 12.93
N ARG A 110 0.85 -1.83 13.54
CA ARG A 110 1.84 -2.86 13.22
C ARG A 110 1.30 -4.31 13.27
N TYR A 111 0.16 -4.53 13.93
CA TYR A 111 -0.50 -5.83 14.05
C TYR A 111 -1.87 -5.88 13.36
N ALA A 112 -2.32 -4.79 12.74
CA ALA A 112 -3.68 -4.64 12.20
C ALA A 112 -3.98 -5.65 11.08
N ALA A 113 -2.99 -6.00 10.26
CA ALA A 113 -3.12 -6.98 9.18
C ALA A 113 -3.12 -8.46 9.64
N LEU A 114 -2.75 -8.75 10.90
CA LEU A 114 -2.62 -10.15 11.35
C LEU A 114 -3.97 -10.89 11.39
N PRO A 115 -5.07 -10.33 11.94
CA PRO A 115 -6.36 -11.02 11.96
C PRO A 115 -6.88 -11.38 10.56
N SER A 116 -6.80 -10.45 9.59
CA SER A 116 -7.21 -10.70 8.20
C SER A 116 -6.34 -11.77 7.56
N ALA A 117 -5.02 -11.68 7.69
CA ALA A 117 -4.09 -12.69 7.17
C ALA A 117 -4.36 -14.09 7.78
N ILE A 118 -4.58 -14.16 9.09
CA ILE A 118 -4.88 -15.42 9.80
C ILE A 118 -6.18 -16.03 9.29
N ILE A 119 -7.24 -15.22 9.15
CA ILE A 119 -8.55 -15.73 8.73
C ILE A 119 -8.50 -16.12 7.25
N LEU A 120 -8.06 -15.24 6.36
CA LEU A 120 -8.12 -15.45 4.92
C LEU A 120 -7.10 -16.47 4.41
N PHE A 121 -5.86 -16.43 4.89
CA PHE A 121 -4.75 -17.21 4.31
C PHE A 121 -4.22 -18.32 5.23
N GLY A 122 -4.52 -18.28 6.53
CA GLY A 122 -4.15 -19.32 7.48
C GLY A 122 -4.74 -20.70 7.12
N PRO A 123 -6.08 -20.87 7.02
CA PRO A 123 -6.72 -22.14 6.73
C PRO A 123 -6.29 -22.82 5.40
N PRO A 124 -6.28 -22.15 4.24
CA PRO A 124 -5.91 -22.81 2.98
C PRO A 124 -4.45 -23.27 3.02
N THR A 125 -3.57 -22.44 3.59
CA THR A 125 -2.14 -22.74 3.75
C THR A 125 -1.90 -23.89 4.72
N TYR A 126 -2.61 -23.91 5.86
CA TYR A 126 -2.57 -25.01 6.82
C TYR A 126 -2.93 -26.34 6.17
N LEU A 127 -3.99 -26.37 5.35
CA LEU A 127 -4.42 -27.57 4.63
C LEU A 127 -3.39 -28.03 3.59
N LEU A 128 -2.78 -27.09 2.84
CA LEU A 128 -1.70 -27.40 1.91
C LEU A 128 -0.47 -27.99 2.61
N GLY A 129 -0.18 -27.58 3.85
CA GLY A 129 0.88 -28.16 4.68
C GLY A 129 0.73 -29.66 4.95
N PHE A 130 -0.45 -30.26 4.79
CA PHE A 130 -0.62 -31.72 4.94
C PHE A 130 -0.09 -32.53 3.76
N ILE A 131 0.01 -31.91 2.58
CA ILE A 131 0.28 -32.60 1.32
C ILE A 131 1.68 -33.21 1.33
N SER A 132 2.70 -32.48 1.76
CA SER A 132 4.09 -32.96 1.76
C SER A 132 4.30 -34.20 2.66
N PRO A 133 3.87 -34.23 3.94
CA PRO A 133 3.99 -35.44 4.76
C PRO A 133 3.19 -36.63 4.21
N TYR A 134 1.99 -36.40 3.67
CA TYR A 134 1.16 -37.47 3.10
C TYR A 134 1.80 -38.05 1.84
N ALA A 135 2.38 -37.21 1.01
CA ALA A 135 3.07 -37.64 -0.20
C ALA A 135 4.37 -38.38 0.12
N ALA A 136 5.09 -37.99 1.17
CA ALA A 136 6.28 -38.69 1.62
C ALA A 136 5.95 -40.11 2.09
N GLU A 137 4.85 -40.31 2.83
CA GLU A 137 4.39 -41.65 3.23
C GLU A 137 3.96 -42.51 2.03
N LEU A 138 3.31 -41.89 1.03
CA LEU A 138 2.86 -42.57 -0.18
C LEU A 138 3.97 -42.79 -1.22
N SER A 139 5.17 -42.27 -0.96
CA SER A 139 6.30 -42.36 -1.87
C SER A 139 6.86 -43.79 -1.91
N GLN A 140 7.23 -44.24 -3.11
CA GLN A 140 7.83 -45.57 -3.33
C GLN A 140 9.37 -45.54 -3.23
N LYS A 141 9.96 -44.41 -2.81
CA LYS A 141 11.42 -44.23 -2.70
C LYS A 141 12.00 -45.04 -1.54
N VAL A 142 13.26 -45.44 -1.65
CA VAL A 142 13.90 -46.35 -0.70
C VAL A 142 14.46 -45.54 0.48
N GLY A 143 13.67 -45.50 1.56
CA GLY A 143 14.07 -44.89 2.81
C GLY A 143 13.40 -43.54 3.07
N VAL A 144 13.08 -43.30 4.33
CA VAL A 144 12.30 -42.14 4.80
C VAL A 144 12.98 -40.81 4.45
N GLY A 145 14.32 -40.76 4.48
CA GLY A 145 15.10 -39.59 4.11
C GLY A 145 15.03 -39.26 2.62
N GLU A 146 15.14 -40.25 1.73
CA GLU A 146 15.06 -40.05 0.27
C GLU A 146 13.65 -39.62 -0.15
N ALA A 147 12.62 -40.28 0.40
CA ALA A 147 11.22 -39.93 0.15
C ALA A 147 10.91 -38.48 0.57
N SER A 148 11.33 -38.10 1.77
CA SER A 148 11.10 -36.74 2.29
C SER A 148 11.87 -35.70 1.47
N GLY A 149 13.16 -35.93 1.20
CA GLY A 149 13.99 -35.01 0.41
C GLY A 149 13.44 -34.80 -1.01
N HIS A 150 12.96 -35.86 -1.65
CA HIS A 150 12.36 -35.76 -2.99
C HIS A 150 11.07 -34.93 -3.00
N VAL A 151 10.18 -35.16 -2.02
CA VAL A 151 8.95 -34.39 -1.86
C VAL A 151 9.23 -32.92 -1.58
N TYR A 152 10.18 -32.62 -0.69
CA TYR A 152 10.60 -31.24 -0.43
C TYR A 152 11.12 -30.56 -1.70
N ALA A 153 12.01 -31.23 -2.46
CA ALA A 153 12.56 -30.67 -3.68
C ALA A 153 11.47 -30.35 -4.72
N LEU A 154 10.50 -31.25 -4.91
CA LEU A 154 9.42 -31.06 -5.86
C LEU A 154 8.46 -29.93 -5.42
N GLY A 155 8.17 -29.86 -4.12
CA GLY A 155 7.37 -28.78 -3.54
C GLY A 155 8.06 -27.43 -3.75
N THR A 156 9.36 -27.34 -3.48
CA THR A 156 10.16 -26.13 -3.71
C THR A 156 10.17 -25.71 -5.17
N ILE A 157 10.31 -26.65 -6.12
CA ILE A 157 10.22 -26.32 -7.55
C ILE A 157 8.84 -25.76 -7.89
N GLY A 158 7.77 -26.37 -7.37
CA GLY A 158 6.41 -25.86 -7.52
C GLY A 158 6.27 -24.46 -6.95
N SER A 159 6.80 -24.22 -5.75
CA SER A 159 6.82 -22.91 -5.08
C SER A 159 7.55 -21.84 -5.87
N ILE A 160 8.73 -22.13 -6.44
CA ILE A 160 9.48 -21.21 -7.29
C ILE A 160 8.67 -20.85 -8.55
N LEU A 161 8.06 -21.84 -9.19
CA LEU A 161 7.24 -21.60 -10.38
C LEU A 161 5.95 -20.84 -10.04
N GLY A 162 5.34 -21.15 -8.88
CA GLY A 162 4.16 -20.47 -8.38
C GLY A 162 4.43 -18.99 -8.11
N SER A 163 5.48 -18.66 -7.35
CA SER A 163 5.82 -17.26 -7.10
C SER A 163 6.22 -16.54 -8.39
N ALA A 164 7.11 -17.10 -9.21
CA ALA A 164 7.55 -16.47 -10.45
C ALA A 164 6.41 -16.27 -11.45
N ALA A 165 5.56 -17.28 -11.67
CA ALA A 165 4.41 -17.14 -12.56
C ALA A 165 3.40 -16.13 -12.02
N THR A 166 3.12 -16.15 -10.70
CA THR A 166 2.16 -15.20 -10.10
C THR A 166 2.66 -13.77 -10.26
N THR A 167 3.90 -13.49 -9.85
CA THR A 167 4.48 -12.15 -9.85
C THR A 167 4.72 -11.61 -11.26
N PHE A 168 5.33 -12.39 -12.15
CA PHE A 168 5.81 -11.86 -13.44
C PHE A 168 4.87 -12.11 -14.62
N VAL A 169 3.84 -12.96 -14.47
CA VAL A 169 2.96 -13.34 -15.57
C VAL A 169 1.50 -13.17 -15.24
N LEU A 170 1.02 -13.68 -14.10
CA LEU A 170 -0.40 -13.70 -13.79
C LEU A 170 -0.88 -12.33 -13.31
N ILE A 171 -0.21 -11.70 -12.34
CA ILE A 171 -0.59 -10.38 -11.83
C ILE A 171 -0.67 -9.33 -12.95
N PRO A 172 0.31 -9.22 -13.88
CA PRO A 172 0.21 -8.26 -14.98
C PRO A 172 -0.87 -8.59 -16.03
N ALA A 173 -1.38 -9.83 -16.09
CA ALA A 173 -2.22 -10.29 -17.19
C ALA A 173 -3.70 -10.50 -16.82
N MET A 174 -4.04 -10.61 -15.53
CA MET A 174 -5.39 -10.93 -15.08
C MET A 174 -5.66 -10.41 -13.66
N SER A 175 -6.94 -10.18 -13.34
CA SER A 175 -7.35 -9.74 -12.01
C SER A 175 -7.03 -10.76 -10.91
N ILE A 176 -6.85 -10.27 -9.68
CA ILE A 176 -6.53 -11.08 -8.50
C ILE A 176 -7.54 -12.23 -8.31
N ASP A 177 -8.84 -11.97 -8.48
CA ASP A 177 -9.89 -12.99 -8.39
C ASP A 177 -9.77 -14.06 -9.45
N THR A 178 -9.36 -13.69 -10.67
CA THR A 178 -9.14 -14.65 -11.76
C THR A 178 -7.93 -15.55 -11.45
N ILE A 179 -6.89 -15.01 -10.83
CA ILE A 179 -5.72 -15.79 -10.37
C ILE A 179 -6.13 -16.77 -9.26
N ALA A 180 -6.89 -16.28 -8.27
CA ALA A 180 -7.41 -17.12 -7.19
C ALA A 180 -8.31 -18.23 -7.75
N LEU A 181 -9.21 -17.92 -8.69
CA LEU A 181 -10.05 -18.88 -9.41
C LEU A 181 -9.20 -19.93 -10.14
N LEU A 182 -8.15 -19.50 -10.85
CA LEU A 182 -7.21 -20.39 -11.53
C LEU A 182 -6.56 -21.38 -10.54
N PHE A 183 -6.06 -20.90 -9.40
CA PHE A 183 -5.52 -21.78 -8.36
C PHE A 183 -6.57 -22.73 -7.80
N GLY A 184 -7.79 -22.25 -7.53
CA GLY A 184 -8.93 -23.09 -7.13
C GLY A 184 -9.23 -24.21 -8.13
N VAL A 185 -9.27 -23.89 -9.43
CA VAL A 185 -9.52 -24.86 -10.51
C VAL A 185 -8.37 -25.86 -10.63
N ILE A 186 -7.11 -25.43 -10.53
CA ILE A 186 -5.94 -26.32 -10.55
C ILE A 186 -5.97 -27.28 -9.35
N LEU A 187 -6.35 -26.81 -8.15
CA LEU A 187 -6.53 -27.65 -6.97
C LEU A 187 -7.62 -28.70 -7.17
N VAL A 188 -8.79 -28.30 -7.70
CA VAL A 188 -9.89 -29.24 -8.00
C VAL A 188 -9.47 -30.26 -9.07
N GLY A 189 -8.85 -29.80 -10.15
CA GLY A 189 -8.35 -30.67 -11.23
C GLY A 189 -7.37 -31.71 -10.72
N THR A 190 -6.46 -31.29 -9.83
CA THR A 190 -5.51 -32.19 -9.16
C THR A 190 -6.24 -33.17 -8.25
N ALA A 191 -7.21 -32.71 -7.45
CA ALA A 191 -8.01 -33.57 -6.59
C ALA A 191 -8.74 -34.68 -7.38
N VAL A 192 -9.26 -34.37 -8.57
CA VAL A 192 -9.87 -35.35 -9.48
C VAL A 192 -8.80 -36.32 -10.01
N ALA A 193 -7.66 -35.81 -10.47
CA ALA A 193 -6.55 -36.61 -10.99
C ALA A 193 -6.02 -37.64 -9.98
N LEU A 194 -5.99 -37.30 -8.68
CA LEU A 194 -5.60 -38.22 -7.61
C LEU A 194 -6.55 -39.43 -7.47
N THR A 195 -7.83 -39.26 -7.82
CA THR A 195 -8.83 -40.34 -7.68
C THR A 195 -8.90 -41.26 -8.91
N LEU A 196 -8.53 -40.79 -10.10
CA LEU A 196 -8.55 -41.57 -11.35
C LEU A 196 -7.76 -42.89 -11.26
N PRO A 197 -8.16 -43.98 -11.92
CA PRO A 197 -9.27 -44.08 -12.87
C PRO A 197 -10.64 -44.29 -12.21
N SER A 198 -10.68 -44.56 -10.90
CA SER A 198 -11.94 -44.63 -10.15
C SER A 198 -12.50 -43.23 -9.92
N LEU A 199 -13.75 -42.97 -10.29
CA LEU A 199 -14.45 -41.72 -9.95
C LEU A 199 -15.46 -41.99 -8.82
N PRO A 200 -15.01 -42.00 -7.55
CA PRO A 200 -15.93 -42.18 -6.43
C PRO A 200 -16.93 -41.02 -6.36
N ARG A 201 -18.22 -41.35 -6.25
CA ARG A 201 -19.33 -40.38 -6.31
C ARG A 201 -19.15 -39.15 -5.41
N LYS A 202 -18.67 -39.36 -4.17
CA LYS A 202 -18.55 -38.28 -3.16
C LYS A 202 -17.55 -37.17 -3.57
N PRO A 203 -16.26 -37.45 -3.80
CA PRO A 203 -15.32 -36.41 -4.22
C PRO A 203 -15.66 -35.84 -5.60
N THR A 204 -16.20 -36.63 -6.55
CA THR A 204 -16.63 -36.08 -7.84
C THR A 204 -17.76 -35.05 -7.69
N LEU A 205 -18.77 -35.33 -6.87
CA LEU A 205 -19.83 -34.36 -6.58
C LEU A 205 -19.29 -33.13 -5.84
N ALA A 206 -18.36 -33.33 -4.89
CA ALA A 206 -17.70 -32.23 -4.20
C ALA A 206 -16.88 -31.36 -5.16
N SER A 207 -16.12 -31.95 -6.09
CA SER A 207 -15.39 -31.21 -7.13
C SER A 207 -16.32 -30.34 -7.98
N VAL A 208 -17.47 -30.88 -8.41
CA VAL A 208 -18.45 -30.10 -9.17
C VAL A 208 -19.03 -28.96 -8.32
N ALA A 209 -19.42 -29.25 -7.08
CA ALA A 209 -19.95 -28.22 -6.18
C ALA A 209 -18.93 -27.11 -5.90
N VAL A 210 -17.66 -27.46 -5.65
CA VAL A 210 -16.58 -26.49 -5.41
C VAL A 210 -16.29 -25.66 -6.65
N VAL A 211 -16.30 -26.23 -7.86
CA VAL A 211 -16.16 -25.46 -9.11
C VAL A 211 -17.32 -24.49 -9.29
N LEU A 212 -18.56 -24.93 -9.03
CA LEU A 212 -19.71 -24.03 -9.10
C LEU A 212 -19.61 -22.90 -8.09
N LEU A 213 -19.14 -23.17 -6.88
CA LEU A 213 -18.93 -22.14 -5.85
C LEU A 213 -17.80 -21.17 -6.21
N LEU A 214 -16.70 -21.67 -6.78
CA LEU A 214 -15.61 -20.82 -7.28
C LEU A 214 -16.10 -19.88 -8.38
N VAL A 215 -16.83 -20.40 -9.37
CA VAL A 215 -17.39 -19.59 -10.46
C VAL A 215 -18.45 -18.62 -9.94
N ALA A 216 -19.29 -19.04 -9.00
CA ALA A 216 -20.28 -18.16 -8.37
C ALA A 216 -19.62 -17.06 -7.54
N ALA A 217 -18.55 -17.36 -6.80
CA ALA A 217 -17.80 -16.37 -6.02
C ALA A 217 -17.23 -15.26 -6.92
N THR A 218 -16.63 -15.62 -8.06
CA THR A 218 -16.11 -14.64 -9.02
C THR A 218 -17.22 -13.88 -9.76
N GLY A 219 -18.36 -14.52 -10.04
CA GLY A 219 -19.45 -13.92 -10.82
C GLY A 219 -20.49 -13.13 -10.00
N ALA A 220 -20.57 -13.34 -8.69
CA ALA A 220 -21.52 -12.65 -7.82
C ALA A 220 -21.05 -11.25 -7.39
N GLY A 221 -19.77 -10.94 -7.60
CA GLY A 221 -19.13 -9.76 -7.03
C GLY A 221 -18.97 -9.86 -5.50
N PRO A 222 -18.21 -8.94 -4.89
CA PRO A 222 -18.08 -8.84 -3.44
C PRO A 222 -19.41 -8.52 -2.75
N ILE A 223 -19.55 -8.90 -1.47
CA ILE A 223 -20.78 -8.61 -0.68
C ILE A 223 -20.80 -7.17 -0.14
N ALA A 224 -19.71 -6.40 -0.29
CA ALA A 224 -19.66 -5.04 0.25
C ALA A 224 -20.61 -4.14 -0.55
N TYR A 225 -21.52 -3.47 0.16
CA TYR A 225 -22.17 -2.27 -0.37
C TYR A 225 -21.13 -1.17 -0.27
N ASP A 226 -20.62 -0.73 -1.42
CA ASP A 226 -19.78 0.45 -1.42
C ASP A 226 -20.65 1.66 -1.03
N HIS A 227 -20.31 2.30 0.08
CA HIS A 227 -20.98 3.51 0.56
C HIS A 227 -20.32 4.78 0.02
N ARG A 228 -19.27 4.66 -0.81
CA ARG A 228 -18.45 5.76 -1.34
C ARG A 228 -19.02 6.43 -2.60
N GLY A 229 -20.06 5.86 -3.23
CA GLY A 229 -20.64 6.37 -4.49
C GLY A 229 -20.80 5.28 -5.55
N ASP A 230 -21.04 5.69 -6.79
CA ASP A 230 -21.12 4.79 -7.94
C ASP A 230 -19.73 4.52 -8.52
N VAL A 231 -19.26 3.26 -8.45
CA VAL A 231 -17.97 2.87 -9.03
C VAL A 231 -18.04 2.91 -10.55
N VAL A 232 -17.36 3.89 -11.15
CA VAL A 232 -17.29 4.13 -12.60
C VAL A 232 -16.28 3.21 -13.28
N TYR A 233 -15.13 3.02 -12.62
CA TYR A 233 -14.03 2.22 -13.13
C TYR A 233 -13.28 1.57 -11.97
N GLN A 234 -12.87 0.32 -12.13
CA GLN A 234 -12.03 -0.38 -11.17
C GLN A 234 -11.06 -1.28 -11.93
N THR A 235 -9.79 -1.21 -11.55
CA THR A 235 -8.74 -2.04 -12.13
C THR A 235 -7.62 -2.33 -11.14
N GLN A 236 -6.83 -3.35 -11.44
CA GLN A 236 -5.62 -3.66 -10.70
C GLN A 236 -4.42 -3.41 -11.60
N THR A 237 -3.56 -2.46 -11.22
CA THR A 237 -2.30 -2.21 -11.91
C THR A 237 -1.18 -3.07 -11.32
N ALA A 238 0.02 -3.01 -11.91
CA ALA A 238 1.19 -3.64 -11.34
C ALA A 238 1.61 -3.00 -9.99
N TYR A 239 1.15 -1.78 -9.73
CA TYR A 239 1.53 -0.98 -8.57
C TYR A 239 0.47 -1.09 -7.47
N GLN A 240 -0.80 -0.87 -7.79
CA GLN A 240 -1.90 -0.69 -6.84
C GLN A 240 -3.27 -1.08 -7.41
N GLU A 241 -4.28 -1.12 -6.55
CA GLU A 241 -5.69 -1.07 -6.97
C GLU A 241 -6.08 0.37 -7.31
N LEU A 242 -6.80 0.58 -8.41
CA LEU A 242 -7.28 1.89 -8.84
C LEU A 242 -8.79 1.82 -9.04
N GLU A 243 -9.52 2.69 -8.36
CA GLU A 243 -10.97 2.87 -8.50
C GLU A 243 -11.29 4.33 -8.83
N ILE A 244 -12.25 4.55 -9.73
CA ILE A 244 -12.88 5.86 -9.96
C ILE A 244 -14.31 5.76 -9.47
N VAL A 245 -14.69 6.65 -8.57
CA VAL A 245 -16.01 6.66 -7.93
C VAL A 245 -16.62 8.04 -8.09
N ASP A 246 -17.87 8.09 -8.56
CA ASP A 246 -18.66 9.31 -8.60
C ASP A 246 -19.51 9.38 -7.33
N ASP A 247 -19.30 10.44 -6.53
CA ASP A 247 -20.06 10.75 -5.32
C ASP A 247 -20.75 12.11 -5.49
N GLY A 248 -22.00 12.09 -5.95
CA GLY A 248 -22.72 13.31 -6.33
C GLY A 248 -22.08 13.98 -7.55
N ASP A 249 -21.66 15.23 -7.38
CA ASP A 249 -21.03 16.04 -8.42
C ASP A 249 -19.49 15.95 -8.37
N THR A 250 -18.94 15.13 -7.47
CA THR A 250 -17.49 14.94 -7.32
C THR A 250 -17.07 13.58 -7.85
N ARG A 251 -16.05 13.55 -8.71
CA ARG A 251 -15.38 12.32 -9.12
C ARG A 251 -14.08 12.15 -8.34
N ILE A 252 -13.89 10.99 -7.74
CA ILE A 252 -12.77 10.71 -6.86
C ILE A 252 -11.98 9.50 -7.39
N MET A 253 -10.66 9.66 -7.49
CA MET A 253 -9.73 8.57 -7.73
C MET A 253 -9.28 7.99 -6.39
N TYR A 254 -9.52 6.70 -6.21
CA TYR A 254 -9.03 5.91 -5.09
C TYR A 254 -7.86 5.04 -5.55
N LEU A 255 -6.75 5.10 -4.81
CA LEU A 255 -5.61 4.21 -4.99
C LEU A 255 -5.40 3.39 -3.72
N ASP A 256 -5.46 2.06 -3.85
CA ASP A 256 -5.40 1.13 -2.71
C ASP A 256 -6.37 1.54 -1.58
N GLY A 257 -7.57 2.03 -1.94
CA GLY A 257 -8.63 2.47 -1.02
C GLY A 257 -8.49 3.87 -0.42
N ALA A 258 -7.37 4.58 -0.65
CA ALA A 258 -7.17 5.95 -0.20
C ALA A 258 -7.61 6.97 -1.28
N ARG A 259 -8.25 8.08 -0.85
CA ARG A 259 -8.57 9.20 -1.74
C ARG A 259 -7.26 9.85 -2.21
N HIS A 260 -7.04 9.90 -3.52
CA HIS A 260 -5.78 10.36 -4.09
C HIS A 260 -5.93 11.58 -5.01
N SER A 261 -7.07 11.69 -5.69
CA SER A 261 -7.43 12.87 -6.47
C SER A 261 -8.93 13.04 -6.53
N ALA A 262 -9.39 14.26 -6.75
CA ALA A 262 -10.80 14.54 -6.96
C ALA A 262 -11.00 15.74 -7.87
N ILE A 263 -12.05 15.68 -8.70
CA ILE A 263 -12.51 16.79 -9.53
C ILE A 263 -13.99 17.03 -9.30
N ASP A 264 -14.39 18.29 -9.40
CA ASP A 264 -15.79 18.69 -9.45
C ASP A 264 -16.26 18.59 -10.91
N LEU A 265 -17.34 17.83 -11.15
CA LEU A 265 -17.87 17.56 -12.49
C LEU A 265 -18.64 18.76 -13.06
N GLU A 266 -19.07 19.71 -12.23
CA GLU A 266 -19.73 20.95 -12.65
C GLU A 266 -18.74 22.10 -12.83
N ASP A 267 -17.66 22.12 -12.05
CA ASP A 267 -16.60 23.15 -12.08
C ASP A 267 -15.19 22.53 -12.03
N PRO A 268 -14.63 22.06 -13.17
CA PRO A 268 -13.33 21.37 -13.20
C PRO A 268 -12.15 22.18 -12.66
N ASP A 269 -12.22 23.51 -12.70
CA ASP A 269 -11.19 24.43 -12.20
C ASP A 269 -11.20 24.52 -10.66
N ARG A 270 -12.20 23.92 -9.99
CA ARG A 270 -12.30 23.92 -8.54
C ARG A 270 -11.40 22.85 -7.92
N HIS A 271 -10.46 23.29 -7.10
CA HIS A 271 -9.70 22.42 -6.21
C HIS A 271 -10.59 21.78 -5.13
N VAL A 272 -10.96 20.51 -5.32
CA VAL A 272 -11.75 19.74 -4.35
C VAL A 272 -10.97 19.51 -3.06
N PHE A 273 -9.71 19.09 -3.16
CA PHE A 273 -8.82 18.95 -2.01
C PHE A 273 -8.02 20.23 -1.76
N GLU A 274 -8.11 20.76 -0.55
CA GLU A 274 -7.55 22.07 -0.20
C GLU A 274 -6.03 22.13 -0.39
N TYR A 275 -5.32 21.04 -0.06
CA TYR A 275 -3.87 20.98 -0.18
C TYR A 275 -3.35 21.18 -1.61
N THR A 276 -4.17 20.92 -2.65
CA THR A 276 -3.72 21.09 -4.04
C THR A 276 -3.49 22.56 -4.39
N ARG A 277 -4.16 23.49 -3.69
CA ARG A 277 -3.85 24.93 -3.78
C ARG A 277 -2.45 25.25 -3.30
N TYR A 278 -1.92 24.48 -2.35
CA TYR A 278 -0.60 24.71 -1.80
C TYR A 278 0.51 24.40 -2.81
N PHE A 279 0.23 23.71 -3.92
CA PHE A 279 1.21 23.49 -4.99
C PHE A 279 1.76 24.80 -5.56
N HIS A 280 1.06 25.91 -5.39
CA HIS A 280 1.46 27.25 -5.85
C HIS A 280 2.35 28.00 -4.85
N LEU A 281 2.58 27.48 -3.63
CA LEU A 281 3.50 28.09 -2.66
C LEU A 281 4.92 28.36 -3.22
N PRO A 282 5.53 27.47 -4.03
CA PRO A 282 6.82 27.74 -4.66
C PRO A 282 6.80 28.99 -5.54
N MET A 283 5.67 29.28 -6.19
CA MET A 283 5.48 30.46 -7.02
C MET A 283 5.46 31.76 -6.22
N LEU A 284 5.37 31.72 -4.88
CA LEU A 284 5.65 32.88 -4.03
C LEU A 284 7.14 33.08 -3.77
N MET A 285 7.95 32.03 -3.91
CA MET A 285 9.37 32.01 -3.53
C MET A 285 10.32 32.15 -4.72
N THR A 286 9.83 31.98 -5.95
CA THR A 286 10.59 32.33 -7.17
C THR A 286 10.89 33.83 -7.23
N GLU A 287 11.95 34.24 -7.94
CA GLU A 287 12.26 35.67 -8.10
C GLU A 287 11.13 36.42 -8.84
N ASP A 288 10.71 35.87 -9.97
CA ASP A 288 9.56 36.31 -10.78
C ASP A 288 8.74 35.08 -11.19
N VAL A 289 7.42 35.23 -11.30
CA VAL A 289 6.52 34.17 -11.78
C VAL A 289 6.63 34.03 -13.29
N ASP A 290 6.82 35.15 -13.99
CA ASP A 290 6.92 35.19 -15.45
C ASP A 290 8.24 34.62 -15.99
N ASP A 291 9.24 34.43 -15.13
CA ASP A 291 10.54 33.83 -15.49
C ASP A 291 10.60 32.31 -15.23
N VAL A 292 9.51 31.72 -14.71
CA VAL A 292 9.43 30.26 -14.52
C VAL A 292 9.17 29.63 -15.88
N ASP A 293 10.10 28.81 -16.37
CA ASP A 293 9.99 28.16 -17.68
C ASP A 293 9.61 26.68 -17.55
N ARG A 294 10.13 25.97 -16.52
CA ARG A 294 9.95 24.52 -16.37
C ARG A 294 9.54 24.10 -14.97
N VAL A 295 8.48 23.31 -14.91
CA VAL A 295 7.95 22.71 -13.68
C VAL A 295 7.95 21.20 -13.79
N LEU A 296 8.46 20.52 -12.76
CA LEU A 296 8.42 19.05 -12.66
C LEU A 296 7.51 18.64 -11.51
N PHE A 297 6.49 17.84 -11.81
CA PHE A 297 5.71 17.11 -10.83
C PHE A 297 6.24 15.68 -10.70
N ILE A 298 6.54 15.26 -9.48
CA ILE A 298 6.87 13.89 -9.12
C ILE A 298 5.65 13.32 -8.38
N GLY A 299 4.91 12.45 -9.07
CA GLY A 299 3.55 12.05 -8.70
C GLY A 299 2.51 12.86 -9.49
N GLY A 300 1.62 12.17 -10.20
CA GLY A 300 0.60 12.82 -11.04
C GLY A 300 -0.73 13.02 -10.32
N GLY A 301 -1.15 12.10 -9.44
CA GLY A 301 -2.34 12.26 -8.59
C GLY A 301 -3.60 12.72 -9.34
N GLY A 302 -4.02 12.00 -10.39
CA GLY A 302 -5.16 12.41 -11.24
C GLY A 302 -4.91 13.63 -12.13
N TYR A 303 -3.68 14.15 -12.15
CA TYR A 303 -3.19 15.25 -12.99
C TYR A 303 -3.86 16.62 -12.75
N VAL A 304 -4.60 16.79 -11.65
CA VAL A 304 -5.27 18.07 -11.34
C VAL A 304 -4.25 19.20 -11.13
N GLY A 305 -3.21 18.97 -10.31
CA GLY A 305 -2.15 19.96 -10.08
C GLY A 305 -1.36 20.32 -11.34
N PRO A 306 -0.83 19.33 -12.09
CA PRO A 306 -0.17 19.58 -13.37
C PRO A 306 -1.03 20.36 -14.38
N GLN A 307 -2.32 20.04 -14.51
CA GLN A 307 -3.23 20.73 -15.43
C GLN A 307 -3.44 22.19 -15.01
N ASP A 308 -3.65 22.47 -13.73
CA ASP A 308 -3.80 23.86 -13.25
C ASP A 308 -2.55 24.71 -13.56
N PHE A 309 -1.35 24.11 -13.45
CA PHE A 309 -0.11 24.80 -13.80
C PHE A 309 0.00 25.08 -15.31
N GLU A 310 -0.38 24.13 -16.15
CA GLU A 310 -0.38 24.31 -17.61
C GLU A 310 -1.41 25.35 -18.07
N ASP A 311 -2.59 25.39 -17.43
CA ASP A 311 -3.67 26.29 -17.81
C ASP A 311 -3.44 27.73 -17.35
N HIS A 312 -2.72 27.93 -16.24
CA HIS A 312 -2.57 29.23 -15.61
C HIS A 312 -1.20 29.91 -15.81
N TYR A 313 -0.14 29.15 -16.07
CA TYR A 313 1.21 29.69 -16.25
C TYR A 313 1.77 29.36 -17.64
N ASP A 314 2.61 30.23 -18.20
CA ASP A 314 3.32 29.99 -19.47
C ASP A 314 4.55 29.08 -19.25
N VAL A 315 4.31 27.86 -18.77
CA VAL A 315 5.34 26.89 -18.35
C VAL A 315 5.32 25.61 -19.19
N THR A 316 6.46 24.92 -19.24
CA THR A 316 6.53 23.51 -19.65
C THR A 316 6.44 22.61 -18.41
N VAL A 317 5.46 21.71 -18.38
CA VAL A 317 5.19 20.80 -17.26
C VAL A 317 5.66 19.38 -17.61
N ASP A 318 6.63 18.86 -16.87
CA ASP A 318 6.94 17.43 -16.87
C ASP A 318 6.23 16.77 -15.68
N VAL A 319 5.57 15.63 -15.91
CA VAL A 319 4.96 14.83 -14.83
C VAL A 319 5.59 13.45 -14.82
N VAL A 320 6.12 13.00 -13.69
CA VAL A 320 6.67 11.66 -13.52
C VAL A 320 5.73 10.83 -12.68
N GLU A 321 5.03 9.91 -13.33
CA GLU A 321 4.08 8.99 -12.71
C GLU A 321 4.58 7.55 -12.87
N ILE A 322 4.69 6.82 -11.76
CA ILE A 322 5.24 5.46 -11.77
C ILE A 322 4.24 4.43 -12.33
N ASP A 323 2.95 4.67 -12.13
CA ASP A 323 1.86 3.80 -12.54
C ASP A 323 1.19 4.30 -13.83
N PRO A 324 1.44 3.67 -14.99
CA PRO A 324 0.81 4.07 -16.24
C PRO A 324 -0.72 3.95 -16.19
N GLY A 325 -1.27 3.10 -15.31
CA GLY A 325 -2.72 2.99 -15.12
C GLY A 325 -3.35 4.25 -14.54
N VAL A 326 -2.59 5.03 -13.74
CA VAL A 326 -3.04 6.32 -13.21
C VAL A 326 -3.11 7.36 -14.31
N THR A 327 -2.10 7.39 -15.20
CA THR A 327 -2.08 8.33 -16.34
C THR A 327 -3.22 8.03 -17.31
N THR A 328 -3.42 6.75 -17.68
CA THR A 328 -4.56 6.36 -18.52
C THR A 328 -5.91 6.66 -17.85
N ALA A 329 -6.04 6.46 -16.53
CA ALA A 329 -7.27 6.83 -15.83
C ALA A 329 -7.49 8.35 -15.81
N ALA A 330 -6.43 9.16 -15.76
CA ALA A 330 -6.54 10.61 -15.84
C ALA A 330 -7.00 11.06 -17.24
N GLU A 331 -6.45 10.47 -18.30
CA GLU A 331 -6.89 10.71 -19.70
C GLU A 331 -8.37 10.34 -19.88
N ASP A 332 -8.77 9.15 -19.40
CA ASP A 332 -10.11 8.61 -19.65
C ASP A 332 -11.20 9.25 -18.77
N TYR A 333 -10.87 9.65 -17.53
CA TYR A 333 -11.87 10.02 -16.51
C TYR A 333 -11.66 11.39 -15.85
N PHE A 334 -10.48 12.01 -15.96
CA PHE A 334 -10.14 13.31 -15.36
C PHE A 334 -9.87 14.41 -16.41
N GLY A 335 -10.03 14.11 -17.70
CA GLY A 335 -9.95 15.11 -18.76
C GLY A 335 -8.52 15.50 -19.16
N LEU A 336 -7.50 14.74 -18.76
CA LEU A 336 -6.13 14.99 -19.17
C LEU A 336 -6.00 14.91 -20.71
N GLU A 337 -5.68 16.05 -21.34
CA GLU A 337 -5.48 16.15 -22.78
C GLU A 337 -3.98 16.11 -23.15
N GLU A 338 -3.64 15.56 -24.32
CA GLU A 338 -2.27 15.67 -24.85
C GLU A 338 -1.97 17.13 -25.22
N SER A 339 -0.89 17.69 -24.68
CA SER A 339 -0.45 19.06 -24.95
C SER A 339 0.99 19.12 -25.44
N GLU A 340 1.37 20.23 -26.09
CA GLU A 340 2.76 20.51 -26.45
C GLU A 340 3.58 21.00 -25.24
N THR A 341 2.92 21.49 -24.19
CA THR A 341 3.52 22.05 -22.98
C THR A 341 3.52 21.11 -21.78
N MET A 342 2.76 20.00 -21.81
CA MET A 342 2.79 18.97 -20.78
C MET A 342 3.31 17.63 -21.31
N THR A 343 4.26 17.01 -20.61
CA THR A 343 4.78 15.67 -20.94
C THR A 343 4.74 14.73 -19.73
N SER A 344 4.05 13.61 -19.88
CA SER A 344 4.00 12.54 -18.88
C SER A 344 5.10 11.49 -19.10
N HIS A 345 5.85 11.18 -18.06
CA HIS A 345 6.93 10.19 -18.06
C HIS A 345 6.58 9.02 -17.13
N THR A 346 6.45 7.82 -17.69
CA THR A 346 6.26 6.61 -16.87
C THR A 346 7.57 6.14 -16.25
N SER A 347 7.89 6.61 -15.05
CA SER A 347 9.13 6.27 -14.34
C SER A 347 8.99 6.47 -12.82
N ASP A 348 9.92 5.91 -12.05
CA ASP A 348 10.14 6.36 -10.68
C ASP A 348 10.77 7.78 -10.68
N GLY A 349 10.30 8.66 -9.79
CA GLY A 349 10.74 10.06 -9.71
C GLY A 349 12.23 10.25 -9.47
N ARG A 350 12.81 9.45 -8.57
CA ARG A 350 14.25 9.48 -8.31
C ARG A 350 15.03 8.95 -9.51
N GLN A 351 14.56 7.88 -10.13
CA GLN A 351 15.18 7.34 -11.34
C GLN A 351 15.13 8.35 -12.50
N PHE A 352 14.05 9.10 -12.64
CA PHE A 352 13.92 10.15 -13.65
C PHE A 352 14.98 11.25 -13.45
N LEU A 353 15.06 11.81 -12.24
CA LEU A 353 16.06 12.84 -11.89
C LEU A 353 17.50 12.36 -12.05
N GLN A 354 17.77 11.06 -11.86
CA GLN A 354 19.11 10.49 -12.11
C GLN A 354 19.50 10.44 -13.59
N ASN A 355 18.52 10.34 -14.49
CA ASN A 355 18.75 10.07 -15.91
C ASN A 355 18.56 11.30 -16.81
N THR A 356 17.76 12.28 -16.38
CA THR A 356 17.61 13.55 -17.11
C THR A 356 18.91 14.36 -17.04
N ASP A 357 19.11 15.29 -17.98
CA ASP A 357 20.15 16.33 -17.91
C ASP A 357 19.52 17.74 -17.79
N GLU A 358 18.19 17.81 -17.79
CA GLU A 358 17.42 19.05 -17.67
C GLU A 358 17.43 19.58 -16.23
N THR A 359 17.29 20.89 -16.10
CA THR A 359 17.08 21.60 -14.84
C THR A 359 15.69 22.23 -14.81
N TYR A 360 15.11 22.35 -13.62
CA TYR A 360 13.76 22.84 -13.40
C TYR A 360 13.77 24.08 -12.49
N ASP A 361 12.85 25.01 -12.72
CA ASP A 361 12.67 26.17 -11.85
C ASP A 361 11.86 25.80 -10.61
N VAL A 362 10.90 24.89 -10.80
CA VAL A 362 10.09 24.35 -9.71
C VAL A 362 10.02 22.83 -9.81
N ILE A 363 10.27 22.15 -8.69
CA ILE A 363 10.04 20.71 -8.55
C ILE A 363 9.01 20.50 -7.43
N ILE A 364 7.93 19.78 -7.73
CA ILE A 364 6.84 19.46 -6.80
C ILE A 364 6.83 17.96 -6.56
N LEU A 365 7.01 17.57 -5.30
CA LEU A 365 6.88 16.18 -4.85
C LEU A 365 5.51 15.96 -4.20
N ASP A 366 4.66 15.24 -4.91
CA ASP A 366 3.34 14.77 -4.46
C ASP A 366 3.20 13.26 -4.74
N ALA A 367 4.20 12.48 -4.34
CA ALA A 367 4.23 11.05 -4.56
C ALA A 367 3.84 10.29 -3.29
N TYR A 368 2.64 9.69 -3.30
CA TYR A 368 2.18 8.85 -2.20
C TYR A 368 1.93 7.41 -2.61
N LYS A 369 2.19 6.51 -1.66
CA LYS A 369 1.62 5.17 -1.66
C LYS A 369 0.71 5.06 -0.44
N GLN A 370 -0.60 5.16 -0.67
CA GLN A 370 -1.61 5.40 0.37
C GLN A 370 -1.32 6.69 1.14
N ASP A 371 -0.85 6.61 2.39
CA ASP A 371 -0.71 7.76 3.29
C ASP A 371 0.76 8.16 3.48
N GLN A 372 1.70 7.68 2.63
CA GLN A 372 3.14 7.85 2.88
C GLN A 372 3.96 8.11 1.62
N VAL A 373 4.92 9.02 1.75
CA VAL A 373 5.95 9.26 0.73
C VAL A 373 6.92 8.08 0.71
N PRO A 374 7.22 7.47 -0.46
CA PRO A 374 8.21 6.41 -0.55
C PRO A 374 9.56 6.81 0.06
N PHE A 375 10.10 5.96 0.95
CA PHE A 375 11.33 6.24 1.70
C PHE A 375 12.49 6.77 0.84
N HIS A 376 12.70 6.21 -0.35
CA HIS A 376 13.81 6.61 -1.21
C HIS A 376 13.68 8.03 -1.79
N LEU A 377 12.53 8.69 -1.60
CA LEU A 377 12.23 10.09 -1.93
C LEU A 377 12.29 11.02 -0.71
N THR A 378 12.61 10.50 0.48
CA THR A 378 12.68 11.27 1.73
C THR A 378 14.12 11.42 2.25
N THR A 379 15.11 10.88 1.53
CA THR A 379 16.51 10.83 2.01
C THR A 379 17.31 12.05 1.60
N VAL A 380 18.38 12.35 2.35
CA VAL A 380 19.31 13.43 1.99
C VAL A 380 19.94 13.23 0.61
N GLU A 381 20.18 11.97 0.21
CA GLU A 381 20.68 11.65 -1.13
C GLU A 381 19.67 12.01 -2.23
N PHE A 382 18.37 11.89 -1.96
CA PHE A 382 17.33 12.39 -2.85
C PHE A 382 17.24 13.92 -2.82
N MET A 383 17.26 14.56 -1.64
CA MET A 383 17.23 16.03 -1.55
C MET A 383 18.40 16.69 -2.28
N THR A 384 19.60 16.10 -2.18
CA THR A 384 20.78 16.55 -2.93
C THR A 384 20.57 16.40 -4.44
N LEU A 385 20.01 15.26 -4.88
CA LEU A 385 19.68 15.04 -6.28
C LEU A 385 18.64 16.06 -6.79
N VAL A 386 17.65 16.43 -5.98
CA VAL A 386 16.67 17.46 -6.35
C VAL A 386 17.36 18.82 -6.49
N SER A 387 18.18 19.23 -5.50
CA SER A 387 18.95 20.47 -5.56
C SER A 387 19.86 20.55 -6.80
N ASP A 388 20.51 19.45 -7.18
CA ASP A 388 21.34 19.36 -8.40
C ASP A 388 20.53 19.50 -9.71
N ARG A 389 19.21 19.33 -9.66
CA ARG A 389 18.29 19.42 -10.81
C ARG A 389 17.40 20.67 -10.78
N LEU A 390 17.54 21.50 -9.76
CA LEU A 390 16.97 22.84 -9.77
C LEU A 390 17.91 23.80 -10.47
N THR A 391 17.36 24.90 -11.00
CA THR A 391 18.14 26.08 -11.30
C THR A 391 18.74 26.68 -10.02
N ASP A 392 19.75 27.55 -10.15
CA ASP A 392 20.41 28.19 -8.99
C ASP A 392 19.39 28.92 -8.09
N ASP A 393 18.33 29.49 -8.70
CA ASP A 393 17.26 30.20 -8.01
C ASP A 393 15.96 29.36 -7.88
N GLY A 394 16.03 28.06 -8.18
CA GLY A 394 14.87 27.17 -8.21
C GLY A 394 14.31 26.82 -6.82
N VAL A 395 13.08 26.32 -6.82
CA VAL A 395 12.30 26.03 -5.61
C VAL A 395 11.80 24.59 -5.62
N PHE A 396 11.98 23.89 -4.50
CA PHE A 396 11.45 22.56 -4.27
C PHE A 396 10.25 22.60 -3.33
N TYR A 397 9.23 21.81 -3.62
CA TYR A 397 8.06 21.59 -2.79
C TYR A 397 7.91 20.11 -2.45
N ALA A 398 7.65 19.80 -1.19
CA ALA A 398 7.30 18.47 -0.75
C ALA A 398 6.02 18.47 0.09
N ASN A 399 5.02 17.71 -0.35
CA ASN A 399 3.83 17.42 0.43
C ASN A 399 4.15 16.28 1.42
N VAL A 400 3.97 16.50 2.72
CA VAL A 400 4.27 15.50 3.76
C VAL A 400 3.07 15.31 4.67
N ILE A 401 2.60 14.07 4.81
CA ILE A 401 1.57 13.75 5.80
C ILE A 401 2.27 13.58 7.16
N ALA A 402 1.86 14.36 8.17
CA ALA A 402 2.36 14.31 9.55
C ALA A 402 1.45 15.10 10.50
N ALA A 403 1.68 15.00 11.82
CA ALA A 403 1.11 15.96 12.76
C ALA A 403 2.08 17.14 12.97
N PRO A 404 1.60 18.37 13.21
CA PRO A 404 2.47 19.51 13.53
C PRO A 404 3.24 19.35 14.85
N ASN A 405 2.68 18.58 15.80
CA ASN A 405 3.23 18.41 17.14
C ASN A 405 3.00 16.99 17.70
N GLY A 406 3.80 16.61 18.69
CA GLY A 406 3.65 15.37 19.44
C GLY A 406 4.32 14.16 18.76
N PRO A 407 4.03 12.92 19.18
CA PRO A 407 4.73 11.75 18.63
C PRO A 407 4.53 11.54 17.12
N ALA A 408 3.43 12.04 16.57
CA ALA A 408 3.15 11.98 15.13
C ALA A 408 3.85 13.09 14.31
N SER A 409 4.62 14.00 14.95
CA SER A 409 5.46 15.00 14.27
C SER A 409 6.90 14.55 14.03
N GLU A 410 7.31 13.40 14.58
CA GLU A 410 8.69 12.89 14.47
C GLU A 410 9.14 12.75 13.01
N PHE A 411 8.26 12.30 12.11
CA PHE A 411 8.55 12.21 10.69
C PHE A 411 8.73 13.58 10.03
N TYR A 412 7.85 14.55 10.35
CA TYR A 412 7.96 15.92 9.85
C TYR A 412 9.29 16.58 10.25
N HIS A 413 9.68 16.47 11.53
CA HIS A 413 10.95 17.04 11.99
C HIS A 413 12.16 16.36 11.33
N ALA A 414 12.12 15.03 11.16
CA ALA A 414 13.17 14.30 10.46
C ALA A 414 13.27 14.71 8.98
N GLN A 415 12.13 14.92 8.32
CA GLN A 415 12.06 15.37 6.93
C GLN A 415 12.60 16.80 6.77
N GLN A 416 12.13 17.75 7.59
CA GLN A 416 12.62 19.14 7.59
C GLN A 416 14.14 19.17 7.77
N ARG A 417 14.66 18.50 8.81
CA ARG A 417 16.10 18.43 9.07
C ARG A 417 16.89 17.79 7.91
N THR A 418 16.29 16.83 7.22
CA THR A 418 16.92 16.18 6.06
C THR A 418 16.99 17.13 4.85
N MET A 419 15.95 17.93 4.63
CA MET A 419 15.93 18.97 3.61
C MET A 419 16.94 20.08 3.91
N ASP A 420 17.09 20.48 5.18
CA ASP A 420 18.10 21.46 5.64
C ASP A 420 19.56 21.01 5.38
N GLN A 421 19.81 19.73 5.05
CA GLN A 421 21.15 19.27 4.65
C GLN A 421 21.48 19.55 3.18
N ALA A 422 20.47 19.78 2.34
CA ALA A 422 20.63 19.95 0.89
C ALA A 422 20.27 21.38 0.42
N PHE A 423 19.37 22.06 1.13
CA PHE A 423 18.87 23.39 0.74
C PHE A 423 19.30 24.46 1.75
N PRO A 424 19.62 25.69 1.28
CA PRO A 424 19.91 26.83 2.15
C PRO A 424 18.79 27.23 3.11
N ASP A 425 17.54 27.33 2.64
CA ASP A 425 16.39 27.72 3.43
C ASP A 425 15.20 26.77 3.20
N THR A 426 14.46 26.48 4.27
CA THR A 426 13.23 25.66 4.25
C THR A 426 12.10 26.33 5.01
N TYR A 427 10.87 26.16 4.51
CA TYR A 427 9.65 26.81 4.97
C TYR A 427 8.53 25.77 5.07
N SER A 428 7.84 25.70 6.20
CA SER A 428 6.79 24.70 6.42
C SER A 428 5.42 25.35 6.58
N PHE A 429 4.38 24.76 6.01
CA PHE A 429 3.00 25.26 6.06
C PHE A 429 2.06 24.11 6.38
N ARG A 430 1.20 24.27 7.39
CA ARG A 430 0.14 23.28 7.70
C ARG A 430 -1.12 23.57 6.89
N THR A 431 -1.99 22.58 6.67
CA THR A 431 -3.29 22.83 6.04
C THR A 431 -4.36 23.24 7.04
N SER A 432 -4.28 22.71 8.27
CA SER A 432 -5.27 22.92 9.32
C SER A 432 -4.67 23.49 10.60
N GLU A 433 -5.46 24.27 11.35
CA GLU A 433 -5.07 24.69 12.70
C GLU A 433 -5.02 23.53 13.71
N SER A 434 -5.61 22.36 13.37
CA SER A 434 -5.61 21.17 14.22
C SER A 434 -4.19 20.62 14.46
N ASN A 435 -4.02 19.83 15.52
CA ASN A 435 -2.83 19.01 15.76
C ASN A 435 -3.00 17.56 15.28
N ASP A 436 -4.08 17.27 14.56
CA ASP A 436 -4.29 15.98 13.92
C ASP A 436 -3.33 15.77 12.74
N ILE A 437 -3.28 14.54 12.24
CA ILE A 437 -2.49 14.20 11.06
C ILE A 437 -3.12 14.86 9.84
N GLN A 438 -2.28 15.61 9.13
CA GLN A 438 -2.66 16.48 8.01
C GLN A 438 -1.51 16.57 7.01
N ASN A 439 -1.72 17.30 5.92
CA ASN A 439 -0.66 17.69 5.00
C ASN A 439 0.14 18.85 5.59
N ILE A 440 1.47 18.71 5.57
CA ILE A 440 2.44 19.74 5.92
C ILE A 440 3.34 19.94 4.72
N GLN A 441 3.28 21.14 4.15
CA GLN A 441 3.96 21.45 2.90
C GLN A 441 5.29 22.07 3.24
N ILE A 442 6.38 21.43 2.81
CA ILE A 442 7.74 21.92 3.04
C ILE A 442 8.28 22.45 1.72
N VAL A 443 8.55 23.74 1.68
CA VAL A 443 9.11 24.45 0.53
C VAL A 443 10.57 24.78 0.82
N ALA A 444 11.47 24.52 -0.12
CA ALA A 444 12.90 24.77 0.03
C ALA A 444 13.43 25.56 -1.16
N THR A 445 14.23 26.60 -0.91
CA THR A 445 14.85 27.41 -1.97
C THR A 445 16.28 26.96 -2.20
N ASN A 446 16.73 26.90 -3.46
CA ASN A 446 18.11 26.49 -3.80
C ASN A 446 19.16 27.59 -3.54
N HIS A 447 18.70 28.78 -3.11
CA HIS A 447 19.50 29.93 -2.70
C HIS A 447 19.00 30.49 -1.36
N GLU A 448 19.84 31.29 -0.70
CA GLU A 448 19.48 31.98 0.55
C GLU A 448 18.46 33.10 0.24
N THR A 449 17.28 33.02 0.83
CA THR A 449 16.19 33.99 0.67
C THR A 449 15.80 34.65 1.98
N GLY A 450 15.67 33.87 3.06
CA GLY A 450 15.28 34.38 4.38
C GLY A 450 13.89 35.03 4.43
N PHE A 451 12.92 34.56 3.62
CA PHE A 451 11.56 35.09 3.62
C PHE A 451 10.90 35.03 5.00
N SER A 452 10.27 36.14 5.39
CA SER A 452 9.34 36.16 6.52
C SER A 452 7.90 35.93 6.06
N GLU A 453 7.02 35.54 6.98
CA GLU A 453 5.57 35.45 6.75
C GLU A 453 5.00 36.74 6.12
N ALA A 454 5.48 37.90 6.56
CA ALA A 454 5.07 39.18 6.01
C ALA A 454 5.56 39.41 4.57
N ASP A 455 6.72 38.87 4.20
CA ASP A 455 7.22 38.93 2.83
C ASP A 455 6.38 38.04 1.91
N LEU A 456 6.04 36.83 2.37
CA LEU A 456 5.17 35.90 1.63
C LEU A 456 3.76 36.47 1.45
N ALA A 457 3.18 37.09 2.48
CA ALA A 457 1.88 37.75 2.39
C ALA A 457 1.91 38.90 1.37
N ALA A 458 2.94 39.74 1.40
CA ALA A 458 3.10 40.83 0.43
C ALA A 458 3.28 40.34 -1.01
N ARG A 459 3.90 39.17 -1.19
CA ARG A 459 4.03 38.52 -2.51
C ARG A 459 2.72 37.92 -2.98
N ASN A 460 1.93 37.30 -2.10
CA ASN A 460 0.60 36.80 -2.43
C ASN A 460 -0.33 37.94 -2.90
N ASP A 461 -0.31 39.08 -2.21
CA ASP A 461 -1.08 40.27 -2.60
C ASP A 461 -0.62 40.90 -3.93
N GLY A 462 0.63 40.67 -4.32
CA GLY A 462 1.31 41.35 -5.41
C GLY A 462 1.48 40.52 -6.69
N ARG A 463 1.29 39.20 -6.63
CA ARG A 463 1.48 38.27 -7.75
C ARG A 463 0.13 37.84 -8.32
N ASP A 464 0.10 37.59 -9.62
CA ASP A 464 -1.06 36.98 -10.29
C ASP A 464 -0.89 35.46 -10.23
N LEU A 465 -1.63 34.80 -9.33
CA LEU A 465 -1.62 33.35 -9.14
C LEU A 465 -3.04 32.81 -9.36
N SER A 466 -3.17 31.52 -9.73
CA SER A 466 -4.48 30.86 -9.90
C SER A 466 -5.28 30.80 -8.61
N VAL A 467 -4.59 30.83 -7.47
CA VAL A 467 -5.13 30.60 -6.14
C VAL A 467 -4.77 31.72 -5.17
N ASP A 468 -5.67 32.01 -4.24
CA ASP A 468 -5.37 32.86 -3.08
C ASP A 468 -4.71 32.03 -1.99
N LEU A 469 -3.44 32.32 -1.70
CA LEU A 469 -2.65 31.61 -0.69
C LEU A 469 -2.64 32.32 0.67
N SER A 470 -3.53 33.28 0.92
CA SER A 470 -3.57 34.03 2.20
C SER A 470 -3.66 33.09 3.41
N GLU A 471 -4.55 32.10 3.36
CA GLU A 471 -4.70 31.09 4.43
C GLU A 471 -3.47 30.19 4.56
N ALA A 472 -2.85 29.81 3.43
CA ALA A 472 -1.61 29.04 3.46
C ALA A 472 -0.48 29.82 4.13
N VAL A 473 -0.34 31.11 3.84
CA VAL A 473 0.65 31.99 4.46
C VAL A 473 0.38 32.17 5.96
N ASP A 474 -0.88 32.36 6.36
CA ASP A 474 -1.28 32.43 7.79
C ASP A 474 -0.97 31.12 8.54
N ASN A 475 -0.97 30.00 7.82
CA ASN A 475 -0.60 28.68 8.33
C ASN A 475 0.91 28.38 8.29
N TYR A 476 1.75 29.40 8.10
CA TYR A 476 3.20 29.26 8.18
C TYR A 476 3.64 28.73 9.56
N MET A 477 4.44 27.68 9.54
CA MET A 477 5.02 27.05 10.72
C MET A 477 6.46 27.55 10.89
N PRO A 478 6.79 28.18 12.03
CA PRO A 478 8.16 28.54 12.34
C PRO A 478 9.09 27.33 12.30
N ALA A 479 10.33 27.52 11.84
CA ALA A 479 11.34 26.47 11.81
C ALA A 479 11.44 25.76 13.17
N SER A 480 11.41 24.43 13.16
CA SER A 480 11.51 23.65 14.39
C SER A 480 12.96 23.59 14.86
N ASP A 481 13.21 23.98 16.12
CA ASP A 481 14.55 23.92 16.73
C ASP A 481 14.98 22.47 17.11
N ASP A 482 14.29 21.44 16.59
CA ASP A 482 14.47 20.05 17.00
C ASP A 482 15.72 19.41 16.39
N ASN A 483 16.87 19.84 16.93
CA ASN A 483 18.19 19.35 16.59
C ASN A 483 18.45 17.89 17.00
N ASP A 484 17.47 17.16 17.54
CA ASP A 484 17.58 15.75 17.89
C ASP A 484 16.89 14.82 16.86
N ALA A 485 16.09 15.35 15.93
CA ALA A 485 15.41 14.56 14.89
C ALA A 485 16.41 13.81 13.97
N PRO A 486 16.19 12.54 13.60
CA PRO A 486 17.15 11.81 12.76
C PRO A 486 17.23 12.36 11.33
N ILE A 487 18.42 12.29 10.71
CA ILE A 487 18.57 12.56 9.27
C ILE A 487 18.28 11.27 8.50
N LEU A 488 17.38 11.34 7.53
CA LEU A 488 16.99 10.21 6.70
C LEU A 488 18.04 9.97 5.61
N ARG A 489 18.52 8.73 5.50
CA ARG A 489 19.56 8.31 4.55
C ARG A 489 19.22 6.99 3.91
N ASP A 490 19.66 6.78 2.67
CA ASP A 490 19.47 5.53 1.93
C ASP A 490 19.93 4.28 2.69
N ASP A 491 21.03 4.38 3.43
CA ASP A 491 21.64 3.27 4.16
C ASP A 491 21.12 3.11 5.60
N ARG A 492 20.30 4.06 6.09
CA ARG A 492 19.74 4.11 7.46
C ARG A 492 18.43 4.91 7.55
N GLY A 493 17.43 4.55 6.76
CA GLY A 493 16.09 5.08 6.91
C GLY A 493 15.23 4.25 7.85
N GLU A 494 14.98 4.72 9.06
CA GLU A 494 13.94 4.14 9.93
C GLU A 494 12.57 4.79 9.66
N VAL A 495 12.28 5.18 8.41
CA VAL A 495 11.04 5.88 8.02
C VAL A 495 9.81 5.15 8.49
N ASP A 496 9.76 3.81 8.32
CA ASP A 496 8.66 2.99 8.83
C ASP A 496 8.41 3.15 10.35
N SER A 497 9.48 3.33 11.15
CA SER A 497 9.34 3.50 12.60
C SER A 497 8.97 4.93 13.02
N LEU A 498 9.33 5.93 12.23
CA LEU A 498 8.92 7.32 12.45
C LEU A 498 7.46 7.53 12.06
N LEU A 499 6.96 6.70 11.14
CA LEU A 499 5.57 6.67 10.71
C LEU A 499 4.70 5.77 11.62
N ASP A 500 5.29 4.89 12.44
CA ASP A 500 4.56 4.01 13.39
C ASP A 500 3.51 4.76 14.26
N PRO A 501 3.80 5.96 14.81
CA PRO A 501 2.84 6.70 15.64
C PRO A 501 1.65 7.24 14.84
N MET A 502 1.81 7.40 13.53
CA MET A 502 0.80 7.93 12.62
C MET A 502 -0.18 6.87 12.14
N LEU A 503 0.28 5.61 12.04
CA LEU A 503 -0.55 4.52 11.55
C LEU A 503 -1.82 4.38 12.41
N GLY A 504 -2.97 4.16 11.76
CA GLY A 504 -4.27 3.93 12.43
C GLY A 504 -4.90 5.15 13.12
N GLN A 505 -4.29 6.33 13.03
CA GLN A 505 -4.94 7.59 13.37
C GLN A 505 -5.76 8.12 12.18
N ARG A 506 -6.77 8.95 12.45
CA ARG A 506 -7.61 9.51 11.39
C ARG A 506 -6.81 10.58 10.65
N TYR A 507 -6.44 10.30 9.40
CA TYR A 507 -5.99 11.31 8.45
C TYR A 507 -7.16 12.22 8.10
N VAL A 508 -6.96 13.54 8.23
CA VAL A 508 -7.96 14.55 7.89
C VAL A 508 -7.56 15.16 6.56
N VAL A 509 -8.31 14.81 5.50
CA VAL A 509 -8.26 15.54 4.24
C VAL A 509 -9.26 16.69 4.36
N GLU A 510 -8.80 17.92 4.30
CA GLU A 510 -9.69 19.08 4.21
C GLU A 510 -10.19 19.24 2.77
N GLU A 511 -11.51 19.35 2.65
CA GLU A 511 -12.23 19.56 1.39
C GLU A 511 -12.74 20.99 1.37
N THR A 512 -12.61 21.66 0.21
CA THR A 512 -13.12 23.03 0.04
C THR A 512 -14.65 23.04 0.20
N GLU A 513 -15.20 23.84 1.13
CA GLU A 513 -16.65 23.88 1.40
C GLU A 513 -17.50 24.21 0.14
N ASP A 514 -18.56 23.43 -0.11
CA ASP A 514 -19.57 23.71 -1.13
C ASP A 514 -20.38 24.96 -0.78
N GLY A 515 -20.46 25.92 -1.70
CA GLY A 515 -21.33 27.10 -1.61
C GLY A 515 -22.84 26.80 -1.56
N SER A 516 -23.26 25.53 -1.57
CA SER A 516 -24.66 25.12 -1.40
C SER A 516 -24.93 24.67 0.04
N GLY A 517 -25.54 25.56 0.82
CA GLY A 517 -25.83 25.30 2.23
C GLY A 517 -26.75 24.09 2.47
N SER A 518 -26.20 23.07 3.14
CA SER A 518 -26.89 22.31 4.18
C SER A 518 -25.87 21.70 5.13
N SER A 519 -25.55 22.42 6.20
CA SER A 519 -24.78 21.90 7.33
C SER A 519 -25.60 20.83 8.07
N GLU A 520 -25.37 19.54 7.79
CA GLU A 520 -25.66 18.51 8.79
C GLU A 520 -24.46 18.45 9.76
N PRO A 521 -24.69 18.61 11.07
CA PRO A 521 -23.60 18.50 12.02
C PRO A 521 -23.11 17.05 12.04
N PRO A 522 -21.79 16.81 12.25
CA PRO A 522 -21.28 15.45 12.36
C PRO A 522 -22.04 14.69 13.46
N PRO A 523 -22.29 13.38 13.29
CA PRO A 523 -23.01 12.61 14.30
C PRO A 523 -22.26 12.71 15.62
N GLN A 524 -22.95 13.29 16.61
CA GLN A 524 -22.44 13.44 17.97
C GLN A 524 -21.95 12.07 18.47
N SER A 525 -20.70 12.02 18.91
CA SER A 525 -20.15 10.88 19.62
C SER A 525 -21.06 10.54 20.80
N LEU A 526 -21.53 9.29 20.86
CA LEU A 526 -22.03 8.73 22.10
C LEU A 526 -20.85 8.70 23.07
N GLY A 527 -20.81 9.70 23.96
CA GLY A 527 -19.78 9.84 24.99
C GLY A 527 -19.61 8.55 25.79
N GLY A 528 -18.48 7.88 25.57
CA GLY A 528 -17.90 6.97 26.52
C GLY A 528 -16.99 7.77 27.45
N GLU A 529 -17.43 8.00 28.69
CA GLU A 529 -16.54 8.52 29.73
C GLU A 529 -15.26 7.65 29.82
N PRO A 530 -14.07 8.25 29.97
CA PRO A 530 -12.87 7.48 30.26
C PRO A 530 -13.02 6.84 31.64
N LEU A 531 -13.06 5.50 31.68
CA LEU A 531 -12.92 4.71 32.90
C LEU A 531 -11.59 5.06 33.57
N THR A 532 -11.63 6.02 34.49
CA THR A 532 -10.55 6.31 35.41
C THR A 532 -10.45 5.12 36.37
N ALA A 533 -9.55 4.19 36.07
CA ALA A 533 -9.16 3.14 36.99
C ALA A 533 -8.35 3.77 38.14
N THR A 534 -9.06 4.25 39.16
CA THR A 534 -8.50 4.68 40.44
C THR A 534 -7.87 3.48 41.14
N LEU A 535 -6.57 3.25 40.92
CA LEU A 535 -5.77 2.35 41.75
C LEU A 535 -5.63 2.97 43.14
N ARG A 536 -6.56 2.61 44.03
CA ARG A 536 -6.41 2.80 45.48
C ARG A 536 -5.21 2.00 45.95
N ALA A 537 -4.17 2.70 46.39
CA ALA A 537 -3.14 2.16 47.24
C ALA A 537 -3.80 1.61 48.52
N THR A 538 -3.85 0.29 48.65
CA THR A 538 -4.10 -0.38 49.92
C THR A 538 -2.78 -0.54 50.66
N ASP A 539 -2.75 0.03 51.86
CA ASP A 539 -1.73 -0.17 52.88
C ASP A 539 -1.39 -1.67 53.03
N ALA A 540 -0.13 -2.02 52.77
CA ALA A 540 0.44 -3.29 53.13
C ALA A 540 1.71 -3.04 53.94
N GLU A 541 1.63 -3.47 55.20
CA GLU A 541 2.64 -3.35 56.24
C GLU A 541 4.02 -3.87 55.81
N THR A 542 5.03 -3.03 56.03
CA THR A 542 6.46 -3.34 55.94
C THR A 542 6.87 -4.47 56.91
N PRO A 543 7.51 -5.55 56.45
CA PRO A 543 8.31 -6.41 57.32
C PRO A 543 9.79 -5.99 57.25
N ARG A 544 10.35 -5.64 58.41
CA ARG A 544 11.81 -5.53 58.63
C ARG A 544 12.47 -6.89 58.44
N ALA A 545 13.54 -6.97 57.63
CA ALA A 545 14.70 -7.82 57.90
C ALA A 545 15.92 -7.37 57.09
N VAL A 546 16.99 -6.89 57.75
CA VAL A 546 18.26 -7.58 58.06
C VAL A 546 19.31 -7.45 56.93
N SER A 547 20.35 -6.68 57.26
CA SER A 547 21.63 -6.52 56.57
C SER A 547 22.45 -7.82 56.56
N PRO A 548 23.26 -8.07 55.52
CA PRO A 548 24.49 -8.83 55.65
C PRO A 548 25.71 -7.93 55.51
N ALA A 549 26.51 -7.91 56.56
CA ALA A 549 27.89 -7.45 56.54
C ALA A 549 28.80 -8.50 55.87
N ALA A 550 29.83 -7.98 55.20
CA ALA A 550 31.12 -8.56 54.82
C ALA A 550 31.44 -10.01 55.27
N ARG A 551 31.76 -10.86 54.28
CA ARG A 551 33.09 -11.47 54.12
C ARG A 551 33.24 -12.11 52.74
#